data_AF-A0A4U3AVZ4-F1
#
_entry.id   AF-A0A4U3AVZ4-F1
#
_cell.length_a   1.000
_cell.length_b   1.000
_cell.length_c   1.000
_cell.angle_alpha   90.00
_cell.angle_beta   90.00
_cell.angle_gamma   90.00
#
_symmetry.space_group_name_H-M   'P 1'
#
loop_
_entity.id
_entity.type
_entity.pdbx_description
1 polymer ?
#
loop_
_entity_poly.entity_id
_entity_poly.type
_entity_poly.pdbx_seq_one_letter_code
_entity_poly.pdbx_strand_id
1 'polypeptide(L)' 'TSEELYANPIHPYTKSLLSAIPLPDPDYERNRKRIVYDPSQHDYGSEAPTMREIRPGHFVLCSEAEYKKYKEIYQ' A
#
# COMPACT_ATOMS: atom_id res chain seq x y z
N THR A 1 -8.31 7.84 8.53
CA THR A 1 -9.18 8.74 7.72
C THR A 1 -8.75 8.68 6.27
N SER A 2 -9.55 9.17 5.33
CA SER A 2 -9.21 9.13 3.89
C SER A 2 -7.90 9.86 3.59
N GLU A 3 -7.61 10.98 4.26
CA GLU A 3 -6.36 11.75 4.10
C GLU A 3 -5.12 10.92 4.41
N GLU A 4 -5.15 10.14 5.49
CA GLU A 4 -4.01 9.28 5.88
C GLU A 4 -3.74 8.18 4.85
N LEU A 5 -4.77 7.70 4.14
CA LEU A 5 -4.61 6.73 3.07
C LEU A 5 -3.85 7.32 1.87
N TYR A 6 -4.10 8.60 1.55
CA TYR A 6 -3.40 9.32 0.49
C TYR A 6 -1.98 9.70 0.88
N ALA A 7 -1.78 10.14 2.13
CA ALA A 7 -0.49 10.59 2.62
C ALA A 7 0.47 9.42 2.91
N ASN A 8 -0.04 8.35 3.53
CA ASN A 8 0.74 7.19 3.98
C ASN A 8 0.07 5.87 3.58
N PRO A 9 -0.05 5.57 2.28
CA PRO A 9 -0.55 4.26 1.83
C PRO A 9 0.40 3.16 2.33
N ILE A 10 -0.12 2.19 3.08
CA ILE A 10 0.70 1.10 3.63
C ILE A 10 0.85 -0.02 2.59
N HIS A 11 -0.28 -0.44 1.98
CA HIS A 11 -0.31 -1.59 1.08
C HIS A 11 0.28 -1.29 -0.32
N PRO A 12 1.10 -2.18 -0.90
CA PRO A 12 1.69 -2.01 -2.23
C PRO A 12 0.66 -1.78 -3.34
N TYR A 13 -0.47 -2.48 -3.28
CA TYR A 13 -1.59 -2.27 -4.21
C TYR A 13 -2.10 -0.82 -4.17
N THR A 14 -2.36 -0.28 -2.98
CA THR A 14 -2.82 1.10 -2.82
C THR A 14 -1.79 2.11 -3.30
N LYS A 15 -0.49 1.87 -3.02
CA LYS A 15 0.61 2.70 -3.56
C LYS A 15 0.60 2.74 -5.08
N SER A 16 0.41 1.59 -5.74
CA SER A 16 0.32 1.49 -7.19
C SER A 16 -0.89 2.26 -7.74
N LEU A 17 -2.06 2.11 -7.13
CA LEU A 17 -3.27 2.83 -7.53
C LEU A 17 -3.11 4.35 -7.41
N LEU A 18 -2.59 4.84 -6.28
CA LEU A 18 -2.35 6.28 -6.09
C LEU A 18 -1.31 6.81 -7.07
N SER A 19 -0.26 6.03 -7.34
CA SER A 19 0.75 6.35 -8.36
C SER A 19 0.16 6.40 -9.78
N ALA A 20 -1.00 5.81 -10.04
CA ALA A 20 -1.67 5.85 -11.34
C ALA A 20 -2.44 7.17 -11.59
N ILE A 21 -2.74 7.95 -10.54
CA ILE A 21 -3.51 9.20 -10.65
C ILE A 21 -2.70 10.25 -11.44
N PRO A 22 -3.23 10.80 -12.55
CA PRO A 22 -2.56 11.84 -13.31
C PRO A 22 -2.57 13.17 -12.54
N LEU A 23 -1.47 13.92 -12.64
CA LEU A 23 -1.39 15.28 -12.09
C LEU A 23 -1.56 16.32 -13.21
N PRO A 24 -2.10 17.51 -12.89
CA PRO A 24 -2.34 18.55 -13.90
C PRO A 24 -1.06 19.20 -14.44
N ASP A 25 0.08 19.04 -13.77
CA ASP A 25 1.37 19.56 -14.21
C ASP A 25 1.96 18.69 -15.34
N PRO A 26 2.07 19.21 -16.58
CA PRO A 26 2.55 18.44 -17.73
C PRO A 26 4.03 18.08 -17.65
N ASP A 27 4.86 18.86 -16.96
CA ASP A 27 6.29 18.59 -16.84
C ASP A 27 6.56 17.52 -15.79
N TYR A 28 5.78 17.53 -14.70
CA TYR A 28 5.76 16.43 -13.74
C TYR A 28 5.25 15.14 -14.40
N GLU A 29 4.13 15.20 -15.12
CA GLU A 29 3.48 14.02 -15.71
C GLU A 29 4.38 13.33 -16.76
N ARG A 30 5.14 14.10 -17.54
CA ARG A 30 6.12 13.57 -18.50
C ARG A 30 7.24 12.76 -17.86
N ASN A 31 7.69 13.15 -16.67
CA ASN A 31 8.79 12.50 -15.96
C ASN A 31 8.32 11.50 -14.90
N ARG A 32 7.00 11.36 -14.71
CA ARG A 32 6.42 10.52 -13.66
C ARG A 32 6.76 9.05 -13.88
N LYS A 33 7.17 8.38 -12.80
CA LYS A 33 7.36 6.92 -12.75
C LYS A 33 6.16 6.28 -12.05
N ARG A 34 5.45 5.42 -12.77
CA ARG A 34 4.35 4.63 -12.21
C ARG A 34 4.91 3.48 -11.38
N ILE A 35 4.32 3.25 -10.21
CA ILE A 35 4.60 2.09 -9.38
C ILE A 35 3.74 0.93 -9.91
N VAL A 36 4.40 -0.12 -10.42
CA VAL A 36 3.72 -1.35 -10.85
C VAL A 36 3.52 -2.26 -9.64
N TYR A 37 2.29 -2.73 -9.45
CA TYR A 37 1.97 -3.70 -8.41
C TYR A 37 2.27 -5.13 -8.89
N ASP A 38 2.98 -5.89 -8.06
CA ASP A 38 3.25 -7.31 -8.29
C ASP A 38 2.50 -8.17 -7.25
N PRO A 39 1.46 -8.93 -7.64
CA PRO A 39 0.74 -9.78 -6.70
C PRO A 39 1.60 -10.90 -6.08
N SER A 40 2.70 -11.31 -6.72
CA SER A 40 3.56 -12.41 -6.25
C SER A 40 4.39 -12.06 -5.02
N GLN A 41 4.44 -10.77 -4.66
CA GLN A 41 5.14 -10.31 -3.45
C GLN A 41 4.45 -10.75 -2.14
N HIS A 42 3.21 -11.24 -2.24
CA HIS A 42 2.39 -11.65 -1.10
C HIS A 42 2.39 -13.18 -0.98
N ASP A 43 2.78 -13.68 0.19
CA ASP A 43 2.65 -15.11 0.51
C ASP A 43 1.32 -15.38 1.24
N TYR A 44 0.28 -15.61 0.44
CA TYR A 44 -1.03 -16.10 0.91
C TYR A 44 -1.19 -17.61 0.73
N GLY A 45 -0.11 -18.33 0.36
CA GLY A 45 -0.15 -19.78 0.22
C GLY A 45 -0.20 -20.49 1.57
N SER A 46 0.48 -19.93 2.56
CA SER A 46 0.61 -20.52 3.90
C SER A 46 -0.59 -20.22 4.80
N GLU A 47 -1.11 -19.00 4.75
CA GLU A 47 -2.20 -18.52 5.61
C GLU A 47 -3.14 -17.60 4.84
N ALA A 48 -4.45 -17.74 5.09
CA ALA A 48 -5.43 -16.82 4.54
C ALA A 48 -5.20 -15.40 5.10
N PRO A 49 -5.18 -14.36 4.25
CA PRO A 49 -4.99 -13.01 4.73
C PRO A 49 -6.24 -12.56 5.51
N THR A 50 -6.02 -11.76 6.55
CA THR A 50 -7.13 -11.17 7.32
C THR A 50 -6.92 -9.67 7.47
N MET A 51 -8.03 -8.96 7.71
CA MET A 51 -8.00 -7.52 7.93
C MET A 51 -7.38 -7.25 9.30
N ARG A 52 -6.18 -6.64 9.29
CA ARG A 52 -5.43 -6.31 10.51
C ARG A 52 -5.16 -4.83 10.58
N GLU A 53 -5.27 -4.26 11.78
CA GLU A 53 -5.01 -2.85 12.04
C GLU A 53 -3.50 -2.62 12.24
N ILE A 54 -2.85 -1.92 11.30
CA ILE A 54 -1.42 -1.62 11.36
C ILE A 54 -1.18 -0.36 12.20
N ARG A 55 -2.01 0.66 12.01
CA ARG A 55 -2.01 1.94 12.74
C ARG A 55 -3.45 2.29 13.11
N PRO A 56 -3.68 3.16 14.12
CA PRO A 56 -5.03 3.53 14.55
C PRO A 56 -5.89 3.99 13.37
N GLY A 57 -6.96 3.24 13.08
CA GLY A 57 -7.89 3.50 11.98
C GLY A 57 -7.37 3.16 10.58
N HIS A 58 -6.28 2.39 10.45
CA HIS A 58 -5.71 1.91 9.18
C HIS A 58 -5.66 0.39 9.15
N PHE A 59 -6.58 -0.21 8.40
CA PHE A 59 -6.68 -1.66 8.24
C PHE A 59 -6.10 -2.10 6.90
N VAL A 60 -5.35 -3.20 6.92
CA VAL A 60 -4.72 -3.79 5.74
C VAL A 60 -5.01 -5.28 5.71
N LEU A 61 -5.42 -5.78 4.55
CA LEU A 61 -5.56 -7.21 4.29
C LEU A 61 -4.16 -7.81 4.12
N CYS A 62 -3.68 -8.57 5.10
CA CYS A 62 -2.32 -9.10 5.08
C CYS A 62 -2.21 -10.43 5.86
N SER A 63 -1.16 -11.21 5.60
CA SER A 63 -0.82 -12.40 6.39
C SER A 63 -0.18 -12.01 7.74
N GLU A 64 0.03 -12.97 8.66
CA GLU A 64 0.66 -12.65 9.95
C GLU A 64 2.12 -12.16 9.79
N ALA A 65 2.86 -12.75 8.85
CA ALA A 65 4.24 -12.35 8.57
C ALA A 65 4.30 -10.90 8.05
N GLU A 66 3.41 -10.55 7.12
CA GLU A 66 3.29 -9.19 6.59
C GLU A 66 2.84 -8.20 7.65
N TYR A 67 1.90 -8.60 8.52
CA TYR A 67 1.45 -7.79 9.64
C TYR A 67 2.62 -7.35 10.54
N LYS A 68 3.49 -8.30 10.93
CA LYS A 68 4.68 -8.00 11.75
C LYS A 68 5.61 -7.02 11.05
N LYS A 69 5.86 -7.24 9.75
CA LYS A 69 6.70 -6.36 8.92
C LYS A 69 6.12 -4.95 8.82
N TYR A 70 4.83 -4.81 8.52
CA TYR A 70 4.21 -3.49 8.42
C TYR A 70 4.17 -2.77 9.77
N LYS A 71 3.95 -3.51 10.86
CA LYS A 71 3.99 -2.94 12.20
C LYS A 71 5.39 -2.41 12.51
N GLU A 72 6.46 -3.15 12.21
CA GLU A 72 7.84 -2.68 12.45
C GLU A 72 8.21 -1.44 11.61
N ILE A 73 7.73 -1.35 10.37
CA ILE A 73 8.03 -0.20 9.49
C ILE A 73 7.25 1.06 9.89
N TYR A 74 6.02 0.90 10.39
CA TYR A 74 5.05 1.99 10.54
C TYR A 74 4.62 2.24 12.00
N GLN A 75 5.26 1.60 12.99
CA GLN A 75 5.06 1.82 14.43
C GLN A 75 5.92 2.94 14.99
#